data_AF-A0A9N9RCX9-F1
#
_entry.id   AF-A0A9N9RCX9-F1
#
_cell.length_a   1.000
_cell.length_b   1.000
_cell.length_c   1.000
_cell.angle_alpha   90.00
_cell.angle_beta   90.00
_cell.angle_gamma   90.00
#
_symmetry.space_group_name_H-M   'P 1'
#
loop_
_entity.id
_entity.type
_entity.pdbx_description
1 polymer ?
#
loop_
_entity_poly.entity_id
_entity_poly.type
_entity_poly.pdbx_seq_one_letter_code
_entity_poly.pdbx_strand_id
1 'polypeptide(L)'
;MSSQHLFSPNDLIQHMDSLLRESKIEHSRKMVTSNYSWLRSKTLEGQSDNDELEQFKPIVLKMSSESCAMVAVKLDALLVTASNPADVLASIKNVLEEQQDIQLLENRVKFAKEKKKRKWNRVHPVLSPPGRQPTVSFILN
;
A
#
# COMPACT_ATOMS: atom_id res chain seq x y z
N MET A 1 -12.71 29.89 -1.29
CA MET A 1 -11.59 29.24 -0.58
C MET A 1 -11.93 27.77 -0.46
N SER A 2 -11.48 26.96 -1.43
CA SER A 2 -11.85 25.55 -1.53
C SER A 2 -11.06 24.78 -0.48
N SER A 3 -11.71 24.34 0.59
CA SER A 3 -11.15 23.42 1.58
C SER A 3 -10.85 22.09 0.89
N GLN A 4 -9.61 21.90 0.46
CA GLN A 4 -9.13 20.61 -0.01
C GLN A 4 -9.11 19.67 1.19
N HIS A 5 -10.20 18.91 1.37
CA HIS A 5 -10.27 17.77 2.29
C HIS A 5 -9.31 16.70 1.77
N LEU A 6 -8.02 16.86 2.07
CA LEU A 6 -6.99 15.87 1.79
C LEU A 6 -7.07 14.83 2.90
N PHE A 7 -7.35 13.59 2.51
CA PHE A 7 -7.36 12.46 3.43
C PHE A 7 -5.95 12.24 3.99
N SER A 8 -5.79 12.45 5.28
CA SER A 8 -4.50 12.38 5.97
C SER A 8 -4.12 10.93 6.30
N PRO A 9 -2.82 10.60 6.38
CA PRO A 9 -2.37 9.33 6.93
C PRO A 9 -2.95 9.05 8.34
N ASN A 10 -3.17 10.09 9.14
CA ASN A 10 -3.79 9.94 10.46
C ASN A 10 -5.28 9.54 10.35
N ASP A 11 -5.98 10.03 9.33
CA ASP A 11 -7.39 9.67 9.09
C ASP A 11 -7.50 8.20 8.73
N LEU A 12 -6.54 7.67 7.95
CA LEU A 12 -6.47 6.24 7.66
C LEU A 12 -6.24 5.41 8.93
N ILE A 13 -5.31 5.83 9.79
CA ILE A 13 -5.03 5.11 11.04
C ILE A 13 -6.27 5.09 11.95
N GLN A 14 -6.96 6.22 12.09
CA GLN A 14 -8.22 6.32 12.84
C GLN A 14 -9.31 5.43 12.23
N HIS A 15 -9.39 5.41 10.90
CA HIS A 15 -10.34 4.56 10.18
C HIS A 15 -10.09 3.07 10.44
N MET A 16 -8.83 2.62 10.34
CA MET A 16 -8.44 1.24 10.63
C MET A 16 -8.71 0.86 12.09
N ASP A 17 -8.45 1.76 13.03
CA ASP A 17 -8.75 1.56 14.45
C ASP A 17 -10.27 1.42 14.68
N SER A 18 -11.08 2.25 14.02
CA SER A 18 -12.54 2.17 14.04
C SER A 18 -13.05 0.83 13.53
N LEU A 19 -12.51 0.36 12.39
CA LEU A 19 -12.90 -0.93 11.79
C LEU A 19 -12.57 -2.11 12.72
N LEU A 20 -11.41 -2.09 13.35
CA LEU A 20 -11.03 -3.13 14.33
C LEU A 20 -11.90 -3.09 15.57
N ARG A 21 -12.21 -1.90 16.08
CA ARG A 21 -13.10 -1.73 17.22
C ARG A 21 -14.50 -2.23 16.91
N GLU A 22 -15.03 -1.90 15.74
CA GLU A 22 -16.33 -2.37 15.27
C GLU A 22 -16.36 -3.89 15.14
N SER A 23 -15.35 -4.48 14.50
CA SER A 23 -15.24 -5.94 14.37
C SER A 23 -15.15 -6.66 15.72
N LYS A 24 -14.38 -6.13 16.69
CA LYS A 24 -14.33 -6.68 18.06
C LYS A 24 -15.71 -6.63 18.74
N ILE A 25 -16.44 -5.52 18.59
CA ILE A 25 -17.79 -5.37 19.13
C ILE A 25 -18.74 -6.39 18.51
N GLU A 26 -18.76 -6.49 17.18
CA GLU A 26 -19.63 -7.42 16.47
C GLU A 26 -19.32 -8.88 16.82
N HIS A 27 -18.04 -9.24 16.82
CA HIS A 27 -17.58 -10.57 17.20
C HIS A 27 -17.98 -10.92 18.64
N SER A 28 -17.84 -9.97 19.57
CA SER A 28 -18.28 -10.16 20.97
C SER A 28 -19.79 -10.38 21.08
N ARG A 29 -20.60 -9.69 20.28
CA ARG A 29 -22.06 -9.87 20.23
C ARG A 29 -22.43 -11.26 19.69
N LYS A 30 -21.73 -11.75 18.67
CA LYS A 30 -21.97 -13.08 18.07
C LYS A 30 -21.57 -14.23 19.01
N MET A 31 -20.48 -14.06 19.76
CA MET A 31 -19.97 -15.06 20.70
C MET A 31 -20.79 -15.16 22.00
N VAL A 32 -21.57 -14.14 22.34
CA VAL A 32 -22.31 -14.08 23.60
C VAL A 32 -23.77 -14.47 23.38
N THR A 33 -24.12 -15.71 23.72
CA THR A 33 -25.50 -16.22 23.74
C THR A 33 -26.24 -15.92 25.05
N SER A 34 -25.72 -15.02 25.87
CA SER A 34 -26.26 -14.76 27.22
C SER A 34 -27.40 -13.74 27.20
N ASN A 35 -28.51 -14.09 27.87
CA ASN A 35 -29.71 -13.25 28.01
C ASN A 35 -29.53 -11.94 28.80
N TYR A 36 -28.32 -11.68 29.32
CA TYR A 36 -28.02 -10.52 30.17
C TYR A 36 -26.87 -9.66 29.60
N SER A 37 -26.94 -9.34 28.31
CA SER A 37 -25.94 -8.54 27.60
C SER A 37 -25.71 -7.15 28.21
N TRP A 38 -26.72 -6.55 28.86
CA TRP A 38 -26.67 -5.24 29.52
C TRP A 38 -25.81 -5.21 30.79
N LEU A 39 -25.53 -6.36 31.42
CA LEU A 39 -24.68 -6.45 32.62
C LEU A 39 -23.18 -6.38 32.31
N ARG A 40 -22.76 -6.51 31.04
CA ARG A 40 -21.34 -6.60 30.64
C ARG A 40 -20.74 -5.31 30.07
N SER A 41 -21.47 -4.21 30.08
CA SER A 41 -21.06 -2.93 29.48
C SER A 41 -19.77 -2.31 30.03
N LYS A 42 -19.16 -2.85 31.11
CA LYS A 42 -17.97 -2.27 31.75
C LYS A 42 -16.61 -2.86 31.34
N THR A 43 -16.54 -3.95 30.57
CA THR A 43 -15.23 -4.57 30.25
C THR A 43 -14.65 -4.19 28.89
N LEU A 44 -15.38 -3.45 28.04
CA LEU A 44 -14.94 -3.18 26.66
C LEU A 44 -14.12 -1.90 26.49
N GLU A 45 -14.09 -1.01 27.49
CA GLU A 45 -13.35 0.26 27.42
C GLU A 45 -11.85 0.13 27.73
N GLY A 46 -11.38 -1.05 28.17
CA GLY A 46 -10.03 -1.20 28.75
C GLY A 46 -8.95 -1.77 27.84
N GLN A 47 -9.23 -2.17 26.60
CA GLN A 47 -8.23 -2.85 25.77
C GLN A 47 -7.76 -1.95 24.64
N SER A 48 -6.91 -1.00 25.02
CA SER A 48 -6.14 -0.09 24.17
C SER A 48 -5.06 -0.76 23.31
N ASP A 49 -4.95 -2.08 23.34
CA ASP A 49 -3.79 -2.76 22.78
C ASP A 49 -4.13 -3.27 21.39
N ASN A 50 -4.23 -2.33 20.45
CA ASN A 50 -4.01 -2.62 19.04
C ASN A 50 -2.50 -2.48 18.73
N ASP A 51 -1.65 -3.17 19.52
CA ASP A 51 -0.19 -3.24 19.30
C ASP A 51 0.14 -3.71 17.87
N GLU A 52 -0.74 -4.52 17.29
CA GLU A 52 -0.64 -4.98 15.91
C GLU A 52 -0.85 -3.84 14.90
N LEU A 53 -1.68 -2.83 15.23
CA LEU A 53 -1.89 -1.66 14.37
C LEU A 53 -0.71 -0.69 14.42
N GLU A 54 0.01 -0.62 15.54
CA GLU A 54 1.25 0.16 15.67
C GLU A 54 2.31 -0.23 14.63
N GLN A 55 2.34 -1.51 14.23
CA GLN A 55 3.27 -2.03 13.23
C GLN A 55 3.04 -1.41 11.83
N PHE A 56 1.79 -1.01 11.53
CA PHE A 56 1.41 -0.46 10.24
C PHE A 56 1.55 1.06 10.15
N LYS A 57 1.57 1.77 11.30
CA LYS A 57 1.78 3.22 11.34
C LYS A 57 2.98 3.72 10.52
N PRO A 58 4.20 3.15 10.63
CA PRO A 58 5.34 3.63 9.86
C PRO A 58 5.19 3.45 8.35
N ILE A 59 4.35 2.51 7.91
CA ILE A 59 4.04 2.29 6.49
C ILE A 59 3.06 3.35 6.03
N VAL A 60 1.95 3.52 6.76
CA VAL A 60 0.90 4.49 6.44
C VAL A 60 1.43 5.92 6.40
N LEU A 61 2.29 6.30 7.35
CA LEU A 61 2.90 7.65 7.41
C LEU A 61 3.79 7.99 6.20
N LYS A 62 4.26 6.99 5.45
CA LYS A 62 5.08 7.21 4.23
C LYS A 62 4.22 7.32 2.97
N MET A 63 2.93 7.05 3.05
CA MET A 63 2.05 7.07 1.88
C MET A 63 1.57 8.49 1.55
N SER A 64 1.24 8.71 0.28
CA SER A 64 0.55 9.93 -0.14
C SER A 64 -0.90 9.91 0.33
N SER A 65 -1.51 11.10 0.45
CA SER A 65 -2.94 11.25 0.79
C SER A 65 -3.86 10.49 -0.17
N GLU A 66 -3.55 10.50 -1.47
CA GLU A 66 -4.29 9.75 -2.50
C GLU A 66 -4.21 8.23 -2.27
N SER A 67 -3.02 7.73 -1.93
CA SER A 67 -2.79 6.32 -1.60
C SER A 67 -3.56 5.94 -0.33
N CYS A 68 -3.58 6.81 0.68
CA CYS A 68 -4.35 6.58 1.91
C CYS A 68 -5.85 6.47 1.63
N ALA A 69 -6.41 7.37 0.81
CA ALA A 69 -7.83 7.35 0.45
C ALA A 69 -8.19 6.08 -0.33
N MET A 70 -7.34 5.67 -1.27
CA MET A 70 -7.54 4.43 -2.04
C MET A 70 -7.52 3.19 -1.15
N VAL A 71 -6.63 3.14 -0.16
CA VAL A 71 -6.58 2.05 0.83
C VAL A 71 -7.84 2.02 1.68
N ALA A 72 -8.33 3.16 2.18
CA ALA A 72 -9.57 3.23 2.96
C ALA A 72 -10.77 2.64 2.19
N VAL A 73 -10.96 3.06 0.93
CA VAL A 73 -12.05 2.56 0.08
C VAL A 73 -11.93 1.06 -0.19
N LYS A 74 -10.71 0.56 -0.43
CA LYS A 74 -10.48 -0.88 -0.60
C LYS A 74 -10.78 -1.68 0.65
N LEU A 75 -10.41 -1.16 1.82
CA LEU A 75 -10.70 -1.80 3.09
C LEU A 75 -12.21 -1.91 3.31
N ASP A 76 -12.97 -0.85 3.05
CA ASP A 76 -14.43 -0.91 3.16
C ASP A 76 -15.02 -1.98 2.24
N ALA A 77 -14.56 -2.06 0.99
CA ALA A 77 -15.05 -3.06 0.03
C ALA A 77 -14.79 -4.51 0.49
N LEU A 78 -13.64 -4.77 1.12
CA LEU A 78 -13.27 -6.12 1.57
C LEU A 78 -13.94 -6.48 2.91
N LEU A 79 -14.04 -5.50 3.81
CA LEU A 79 -14.49 -5.69 5.19
C LEU A 79 -16.01 -5.86 5.32
N VAL A 80 -16.79 -5.54 4.28
CA VAL A 80 -18.21 -5.92 4.19
C VAL A 80 -18.44 -7.43 4.43
N THR A 81 -17.42 -8.27 4.20
CA THR A 81 -17.51 -9.73 4.34
C THR A 81 -16.77 -10.29 5.57
N ALA A 82 -15.96 -9.48 6.25
CA ALA A 82 -15.09 -9.96 7.33
C ALA A 82 -15.82 -9.89 8.69
N SER A 83 -16.04 -11.03 9.32
CA SER A 83 -16.76 -11.10 10.61
C SER A 83 -15.84 -11.18 11.84
N ASN A 84 -14.54 -11.43 11.67
CA ASN A 84 -13.62 -11.63 12.78
C ASN A 84 -12.50 -10.59 12.77
N PRO A 85 -12.05 -10.13 13.96
CA PRO A 85 -11.00 -9.13 14.07
C PRO A 85 -9.66 -9.58 13.46
N ALA A 86 -9.34 -10.88 13.53
CA ALA A 86 -8.15 -11.44 12.89
C ALA A 86 -8.21 -11.35 11.36
N ASP A 87 -9.39 -11.54 10.76
CA ASP A 87 -9.60 -11.43 9.32
C ASP A 87 -9.50 -9.96 8.87
N VAL A 88 -9.95 -9.03 9.71
CA VAL A 88 -9.79 -7.58 9.47
C VAL A 88 -8.31 -7.18 9.46
N LEU A 89 -7.52 -7.66 10.43
CA LEU A 89 -6.08 -7.41 10.49
C LEU A 89 -5.33 -8.00 9.30
N ALA A 90 -5.66 -9.23 8.90
CA ALA A 90 -5.09 -9.86 7.72
C ALA A 90 -5.42 -9.08 6.44
N SER A 91 -6.66 -8.60 6.31
CA SER A 91 -7.11 -7.78 5.18
C SER A 91 -6.36 -6.45 5.13
N ILE A 92 -6.24 -5.78 6.28
CA ILE A 92 -5.43 -4.56 6.45
C ILE A 92 -4.00 -4.77 5.95
N LYS A 93 -3.36 -5.84 6.39
CA LYS A 93 -1.99 -6.16 6.00
C LYS A 93 -1.87 -6.38 4.50
N ASN A 94 -2.75 -7.20 3.93
CA ASN A 94 -2.74 -7.51 2.50
C ASN A 94 -2.91 -6.25 1.65
N VAL A 95 -3.85 -5.37 1.98
CA VAL A 95 -4.07 -4.13 1.21
C VAL A 95 -2.85 -3.20 1.28
N LEU A 96 -2.18 -3.11 2.43
CA LEU A 96 -0.98 -2.29 2.57
C LEU A 96 0.20 -2.85 1.78
N GLU A 97 0.40 -4.18 1.80
CA GLU A 97 1.44 -4.85 1.02
C GLU A 97 1.20 -4.69 -0.49
N GLU A 98 -0.04 -4.89 -0.96
CA GLU A 98 -0.42 -4.65 -2.35
C GLU A 98 -0.13 -3.21 -2.79
N GLN A 99 -0.47 -2.23 -1.95
CA GLN A 99 -0.25 -0.83 -2.27
C GLN A 99 1.24 -0.50 -2.36
N GLN A 100 2.06 -1.11 -1.50
CA GLN A 100 3.51 -0.97 -1.56
C GLN A 100 4.08 -1.59 -2.85
N ASP A 101 3.59 -2.74 -3.26
CA ASP A 101 4.01 -3.39 -4.52
C ASP A 101 3.63 -2.56 -5.75
N ILE A 102 2.44 -1.96 -5.75
CA ILE A 102 2.00 -1.03 -6.81
C ILE A 102 2.96 0.17 -6.89
N GLN A 103 3.31 0.78 -5.76
CA GLN A 103 4.25 1.91 -5.74
C GLN A 103 5.63 1.51 -6.28
N LEU A 104 6.14 0.32 -5.93
CA LEU A 104 7.40 -0.19 -6.46
C LEU A 104 7.34 -0.42 -7.96
N LEU A 105 6.22 -0.96 -8.46
CA LEU A 105 6.00 -1.17 -9.89
C LEU A 105 5.96 0.16 -10.65
N GLU A 106 5.23 1.16 -10.15
CA GLU A 106 5.18 2.50 -10.74
C GLU A 106 6.58 3.11 -10.86
N ASN A 107 7.38 3.00 -9.80
CA ASN A 107 8.75 3.50 -9.79
C ASN A 107 9.60 2.77 -10.84
N ARG A 108 9.52 1.43 -10.92
CA ARG A 108 10.23 0.64 -11.95
C ARG A 108 9.82 1.04 -13.36
N VAL A 109 8.54 1.27 -13.61
CA VAL A 109 8.02 1.72 -14.91
C VAL A 109 8.52 3.12 -15.26
N LYS A 110 8.53 4.05 -14.30
CA LYS A 110 9.10 5.41 -14.47
C LYS A 110 10.58 5.33 -14.85
N PHE A 111 11.39 4.57 -14.10
CA PHE A 111 12.81 4.37 -14.40
C PHE A 111 13.03 3.71 -15.77
N ALA A 112 12.23 2.72 -16.16
CA ALA A 112 12.32 2.08 -17.46
C ALA A 112 12.01 3.06 -18.62
N LYS A 113 11.00 3.92 -18.45
CA LYS A 113 10.66 4.98 -19.42
C LYS A 113 11.78 6.00 -19.55
N GLU A 114 12.42 6.42 -18.46
CA GLU A 114 13.57 7.33 -18.50
C GLU A 114 14.80 6.73 -19.17
N LYS A 115 15.13 5.46 -18.86
CA LYS A 115 16.24 4.76 -19.51
C LYS A 115 16.02 4.59 -21.02
N LYS A 116 14.78 4.41 -21.48
CA LYS A 116 14.45 4.41 -22.91
C LYS A 116 14.69 5.77 -23.57
N LYS A 117 14.35 6.89 -22.89
CA LYS A 117 14.63 8.24 -23.40
C LYS A 117 16.13 8.54 -23.53
N ARG A 118 16.98 7.93 -22.69
CA ARG A 118 18.44 8.13 -22.70
C ARG A 118 19.21 7.23 -23.68
N LYS A 119 18.57 6.31 -24.40
CA LYS A 119 19.24 5.45 -25.38
C LYS A 119 19.12 6.01 -26.80
N TRP A 120 19.96 6.98 -27.15
CA TRP A 120 20.52 7.07 -28.51
C TRP A 120 21.79 7.92 -28.66
N ASN A 121 22.77 7.79 -27.77
CA ASN A 121 24.15 8.00 -28.21
C ASN A 121 24.66 6.70 -28.81
N ARG A 122 24.24 6.41 -30.06
CA ARG A 122 25.02 5.53 -30.93
C ARG A 122 26.35 6.25 -31.11
N VAL A 123 27.40 5.77 -30.45
CA VAL A 123 28.76 6.18 -30.74
C VAL A 123 29.01 5.77 -32.18
N HIS A 124 28.83 6.71 -33.12
CA HIS A 124 29.37 6.59 -34.45
C HIS A 124 30.83 6.99 -34.32
N PRO A 125 31.80 6.04 -34.36
CA PRO A 125 33.19 6.42 -34.40
C PRO A 125 33.40 7.29 -35.65
N VAL A 126 33.86 8.53 -35.45
CA VAL A 126 34.23 9.43 -36.54
C VAL A 126 35.45 8.81 -37.20
N LEU A 127 35.27 8.20 -38.37
CA LEU A 127 36.37 7.66 -39.15
C LEU A 127 37.07 8.82 -39.86
N SER A 128 38.22 9.23 -39.35
CA SER A 128 39.15 10.13 -40.04
C SER A 128 40.28 9.31 -40.68
N PRO A 129 40.59 9.50 -41.98
CA PRO A 129 39.93 10.36 -42.96
C PRO A 129 38.55 9.82 -43.40
N PRO A 130 37.63 10.70 -43.82
CA PRO A 130 36.29 10.30 -44.27
C PRO A 130 36.36 9.39 -45.49
N GLY A 131 35.75 8.20 -45.40
CA GLY A 131 35.65 7.24 -46.53
C GLY A 131 36.10 5.81 -46.22
N ARG A 132 36.64 5.52 -45.03
CA ARG A 132 36.99 4.14 -44.65
C ARG A 132 35.73 3.36 -44.28
N GLN A 133 35.46 2.25 -44.94
CA GLN A 133 34.46 1.28 -44.49
C GLN A 133 35.08 0.39 -43.39
N PRO A 134 34.30 -0.09 -42.40
CA PRO A 134 34.79 -1.01 -41.39
C PRO A 134 35.14 -2.35 -42.04
N THR A 135 36.42 -2.55 -42.34
CA THR A 135 36.92 -3.83 -42.85
C THR A 135 37.12 -4.78 -41.68
N VAL A 136 36.30 -5.83 -41.60
CA VAL A 136 36.54 -6.99 -40.73
C VAL A 136 37.68 -7.79 -41.37
N SER A 137 38.89 -7.66 -40.85
CA SER A 137 40.01 -8.49 -41.27
C SER A 137 39.90 -9.86 -40.61
N PHE A 138 39.52 -10.87 -41.39
CA PHE A 138 39.68 -12.26 -40.98
C PHE A 138 41.15 -12.64 -41.14
N ILE A 139 41.80 -13.02 -40.04
CA ILE A 139 43.09 -13.73 -40.10
C ILE A 139 42.73 -15.18 -40.49
N LEU A 140 43.04 -15.57 -41.72
CA LEU A 140 43.04 -16.98 -42.12
C LEU A 140 44.41 -17.54 -41.73
N ASN A 141 44.43 -18.48 -40.79
CA ASN A 141 45.58 -19.35 -40.51
C ASN A 141 45.63 -20.49 -41.53
#